data_AF-A0A950T2G6-F1
#
_entry.id   AF-A0A950T2G6-F1
#
_cell.length_a   1.000
_cell.length_b   1.000
_cell.length_c   1.000
_cell.angle_alpha   90.00
_cell.angle_beta   90.00
_cell.angle_gamma   90.00
#
_symmetry.space_group_name_H-M   'P 1'
#
loop_
_entity.id
_entity.type
_entity.pdbx_description
1 polymer ?
#
loop_
_entity_poly.entity_id
_entity_poly.type
_entity_poly.pdbx_seq_one_letter_code
_entity_poly.pdbx_strand_id
1 'polypeptide(L)'
;MLHPLIVHVRDAIIAGSTGRMAMILLIYGGPLIGLPRIDAVSMLGSLIAPNKQDAVTLGGAIHFTMGILFAIIYAGLWSLGIGSAVWWWG
;
A
#
# COMPACT_ATOMS: atom_id res chain seq x y z
N MET A 1 11.50 11.55 -25.30
CA MET A 1 12.56 10.58 -24.94
C MET A 1 11.90 9.22 -24.87
N LEU A 2 12.51 8.16 -25.42
CA LEU A 2 11.99 6.79 -25.26
C LEU A 2 12.44 6.28 -23.89
N HIS A 3 11.52 6.24 -22.93
CA HIS A 3 11.77 5.55 -21.67
C HIS A 3 11.79 4.03 -21.95
N PRO A 4 12.75 3.25 -21.43
CA PRO A 4 12.72 1.80 -21.62
C PRO A 4 11.46 1.22 -20.96
N LEU A 5 10.74 0.37 -21.69
CA LEU A 5 9.51 -0.32 -21.25
C LEU A 5 9.79 -1.46 -20.24
N ILE A 6 10.77 -1.26 -19.34
CA ILE A 6 11.29 -2.25 -18.42
C ILE A 6 10.79 -1.91 -17.02
N VAL A 7 9.69 -2.55 -16.61
CA VAL A 7 9.23 -2.49 -15.22
C VAL A 7 10.24 -3.25 -14.35
N HIS A 8 11.00 -2.53 -13.54
CA HIS A 8 11.90 -3.13 -12.55
C HIS A 8 11.07 -3.70 -11.37
N VAL A 9 10.48 -4.88 -11.58
CA VAL A 9 9.53 -5.54 -10.65
C VAL A 9 10.07 -5.63 -9.22
N ARG A 10 11.37 -5.93 -9.05
CA ARG A 10 12.06 -5.91 -7.74
C ARG A 10 11.85 -4.58 -7.00
N ASP A 11 12.05 -3.48 -7.71
CA ASP A 11 12.10 -2.15 -7.12
C ASP A 11 10.68 -1.63 -6.88
N ALA A 12 9.71 -2.01 -7.72
CA ALA A 12 8.29 -1.84 -7.46
C ALA A 12 7.80 -2.62 -6.21
N ILE A 13 8.27 -3.86 -6.00
CA ILE A 13 7.99 -4.63 -4.78
C ILE A 13 8.58 -3.93 -3.54
N ILE A 14 9.82 -3.44 -3.62
CA ILE A 14 10.47 -2.69 -2.53
C ILE A 14 9.71 -1.39 -2.23
N ALA A 15 9.34 -0.63 -3.26
CA ALA A 15 8.58 0.63 -3.11
C ALA A 15 7.21 0.40 -2.48
N GLY A 16 6.44 -0.57 -2.99
CA GLY A 16 5.12 -0.94 -2.45
C GLY A 16 5.18 -1.43 -1.02
N SER A 17 6.17 -2.27 -0.70
CA SER A 17 6.41 -2.75 0.68
C SER A 17 6.76 -1.59 1.63
N THR A 18 7.63 -0.68 1.20
CA THR A 18 8.13 0.45 2.01
C THR A 18 7.02 1.47 2.28
N GLY A 19 6.33 1.93 1.22
CA GLY A 19 5.22 2.87 1.35
C GLY A 19 4.07 2.29 2.18
N ARG A 20 3.82 0.98 2.08
CA ARG A 20 2.78 0.34 2.86
C ARG A 20 3.16 0.11 4.32
N MET A 21 4.44 -0.15 4.62
CA MET A 21 4.95 -0.16 6.00
C MET A 21 4.80 1.22 6.65
N ALA A 22 5.15 2.30 5.95
CA ALA A 22 4.94 3.67 6.43
C ALA A 22 3.45 3.96 6.73
N MET A 23 2.53 3.52 5.88
CA MET A 23 1.09 3.65 6.12
C MET A 23 0.60 2.81 7.31
N ILE A 24 1.13 1.61 7.54
CA ILE A 24 0.81 0.81 8.74
C ILE A 24 1.29 1.51 10.01
N LEU A 25 2.50 2.08 9.99
CA LEU A 25 3.03 2.88 11.10
C LEU A 25 2.18 4.14 11.35
N LEU A 26 1.66 4.79 10.31
CA LEU A 26 0.74 5.92 10.46
C LEU A 26 -0.60 5.51 11.09
N ILE A 27 -1.18 4.38 10.67
CA ILE A 27 -2.47 3.89 11.19
C ILE A 27 -2.38 3.52 12.68
N TYR A 28 -1.36 2.76 13.08
CA TYR A 28 -1.19 2.34 14.48
C TYR A 28 -0.52 3.40 15.37
N GLY A 29 0.31 4.27 14.78
CA GLY A 29 1.01 5.35 15.48
C GLY A 29 0.22 6.66 15.59
N GLY A 30 -0.76 6.91 14.72
CA GLY A 30 -1.60 8.12 14.75
C GLY A 30 -2.22 8.47 16.12
N PRO A 31 -2.72 7.49 16.91
CA PRO A 31 -3.19 7.73 18.27
C PRO A 31 -2.13 8.28 19.24
N LEU A 32 -0.84 8.08 18.98
CA LEU A 32 0.26 8.64 19.80
C LEU A 32 0.40 10.16 19.62
N ILE A 33 -0.14 10.71 18.53
CA ILE A 33 -0.20 12.15 18.24
C ILE A 33 -1.64 12.71 18.28
N GLY A 34 -2.55 11.99 18.96
CA GLY A 34 -3.92 12.44 19.21
C GLY A 34 -4.92 12.22 18.07
N LEU A 35 -4.56 11.51 16.99
CA LEU A 35 -5.52 11.15 15.94
C LEU A 35 -6.47 10.04 16.41
N PRO A 36 -7.74 10.01 15.92
CA PRO A 36 -8.66 8.93 16.23
C PRO A 36 -8.10 7.55 15.83
N ARG A 37 -8.26 6.55 16.70
CA ARG A 37 -7.90 5.15 16.39
C ARG A 37 -8.89 4.57 15.37
N ILE A 38 -8.46 4.44 14.12
CA ILE A 38 -9.20 3.77 13.05
C ILE A 38 -8.55 2.41 12.77
N ASP A 39 -9.24 1.32 13.11
CA ASP A 39 -8.73 -0.05 12.89
C ASP A 39 -9.01 -0.55 11.45
N ALA A 40 -8.51 0.22 10.48
CA ALA A 40 -8.73 -0.01 9.05
C ALA A 40 -8.19 -1.38 8.59
N VAL A 41 -7.14 -1.88 9.25
CA VAL A 41 -6.57 -3.21 9.00
C VAL A 41 -7.57 -4.30 9.35
N SER A 42 -8.08 -4.32 10.58
CA SER A 42 -9.02 -5.36 11.00
C SER A 42 -10.35 -5.27 10.25
N MET A 43 -10.82 -4.05 9.99
CA MET A 43 -12.07 -3.79 9.26
C MET A 43 -12.04 -4.39 7.85
N LEU A 44 -10.88 -4.36 7.18
CA LEU A 44 -10.67 -5.01 5.89
C LEU A 44 -10.67 -6.55 6.00
N GLY A 45 -10.00 -7.10 7.02
CA GLY A 45 -9.95 -8.55 7.23
C GLY A 45 -11.27 -9.17 7.71
N SER A 46 -12.09 -8.42 8.46
CA SER A 46 -13.40 -8.87 8.97
C SER A 46 -14.47 -9.06 7.88
N LEU A 47 -14.18 -8.68 6.63
CA LEU A 47 -15.01 -9.03 5.47
C LEU A 47 -14.92 -10.54 5.12
N ILE A 48 -13.95 -11.26 5.68
CA ILE A 48 -13.66 -12.67 5.37
C ILE A 48 -13.45 -13.48 6.67
N ALA A 49 -12.72 -12.93 7.64
CA ALA A 49 -12.36 -13.61 8.88
C ALA A 49 -13.37 -13.31 10.02
N PRO A 50 -13.97 -14.32 10.67
CA PRO A 50 -15.04 -14.12 11.65
C PRO A 50 -14.54 -13.74 13.05
N ASN A 51 -13.25 -13.91 13.35
CA ASN A 51 -12.67 -13.56 14.64
C ASN A 51 -11.63 -12.44 14.52
N LYS A 52 -11.37 -11.75 15.64
CA LYS A 52 -10.52 -10.56 15.69
C LYS A 52 -9.06 -10.81 15.28
N GLN A 53 -8.47 -11.94 15.67
CA GLN A 53 -7.05 -12.21 15.41
C GLN A 53 -6.79 -12.50 13.93
N ASP A 54 -7.66 -13.30 13.33
CA ASP A 54 -7.59 -13.61 11.90
C ASP A 54 -7.95 -12.38 11.05
N ALA A 55 -8.88 -11.53 11.51
CA ALA A 55 -9.19 -10.26 10.85
C ALA A 55 -8.01 -9.28 10.85
N VAL A 56 -7.25 -9.17 11.95
CA VAL A 56 -5.99 -8.39 11.97
C VAL A 56 -4.98 -8.97 10.99
N THR A 57 -4.78 -10.29 11.04
CA THR A 57 -3.75 -11.00 10.26
C THR A 57 -4.03 -10.94 8.76
N LEU A 58 -5.24 -11.33 8.34
CA LEU A 58 -5.68 -11.35 6.96
C LEU A 58 -5.83 -9.93 6.39
N GLY A 59 -6.40 -9.00 7.18
CA GLY A 59 -6.47 -7.59 6.81
C GLY A 59 -5.09 -6.98 6.58
N GLY A 60 -4.11 -7.32 7.42
CA GLY A 60 -2.71 -6.93 7.25
C GLY A 60 -2.10 -7.51 5.97
N ALA A 61 -2.28 -8.81 5.72
CA ALA A 61 -1.78 -9.49 4.52
C ALA A 61 -2.38 -8.93 3.23
N ILE A 62 -3.70 -8.71 3.18
CA ILE A 62 -4.38 -8.07 2.03
C ILE A 62 -3.84 -6.66 1.84
N HIS A 63 -3.77 -5.85 2.91
CA HIS A 63 -3.33 -4.47 2.80
C HIS A 63 -1.87 -4.35 2.36
N PHE A 64 -0.99 -5.26 2.79
CA PHE A 64 0.42 -5.33 2.36
C PHE A 64 0.54 -5.76 0.89
N THR A 65 -0.18 -6.81 0.49
CA THR A 65 -0.24 -7.31 -0.90
C THR A 65 -0.74 -6.22 -1.85
N MET A 66 -1.79 -5.48 -1.47
CA MET A 66 -2.29 -4.35 -2.27
C MET A 66 -1.26 -3.23 -2.42
N GLY A 67 -0.41 -2.97 -1.43
CA GLY A 67 0.69 -2.01 -1.54
C GLY A 67 1.69 -2.39 -2.64
N ILE A 68 2.05 -3.67 -2.72
CA ILE A 68 2.91 -4.22 -3.78
C ILE A 68 2.22 -4.20 -5.15
N LEU A 69 0.96 -4.64 -5.23
CA LEU A 69 0.20 -4.67 -6.48
C LEU A 69 0.02 -3.25 -7.05
N PHE A 70 -0.37 -2.27 -6.23
CA PHE A 70 -0.51 -0.89 -6.68
C PHE A 70 0.81 -0.28 -7.13
N ALA A 71 1.94 -0.57 -6.47
CA ALA A 71 3.25 -0.11 -6.90
C ALA A 71 3.70 -0.72 -8.24
N ILE A 72 3.42 -2.01 -8.48
CA ILE A 72 3.67 -2.66 -9.77
C ILE A 72 2.79 -2.05 -10.88
N ILE A 73 1.51 -1.81 -10.59
CA ILE A 73 0.58 -1.15 -11.53
C ILE A 73 1.05 0.27 -11.86
N TYR A 74 1.44 1.08 -10.85
CA TYR A 74 1.96 2.43 -11.07
C TYR A 74 3.25 2.44 -11.90
N ALA A 75 4.20 1.55 -11.61
CA ALA A 75 5.44 1.41 -12.38
C ALA A 75 5.16 1.01 -13.84
N GLY A 76 4.17 0.12 -14.07
CA GLY A 76 3.70 -0.23 -15.41
C GLY A 76 3.07 0.96 -16.15
N LEU A 77 2.16 1.70 -15.50
CA LEU A 77 1.51 2.87 -16.09
C LEU A 77 2.52 3.98 -16.43
N TRP A 78 3.43 4.33 -15.53
CA TRP A 78 4.51 5.28 -15.81
C TRP A 78 5.45 4.80 -16.93
N SER A 79 5.75 3.49 -17.02
CA SER A 79 6.54 2.93 -18.14
C SER A 79 5.84 3.10 -19.49
N LEU A 80 4.50 3.10 -19.50
CA LEU A 80 3.66 3.37 -20.68
C LEU A 80 3.43 4.88 -20.93
N GLY A 81 4.03 5.77 -20.12
CA GLY A 81 3.82 7.23 -20.21
C GLY A 81 2.50 7.71 -19.61
N ILE A 82 1.78 6.87 -18.86
CA ILE A 82 0.50 7.19 -18.24
C ILE A 82 0.75 7.68 -16.80
N GLY A 83 0.79 9.00 -16.63
CA GLY A 83 0.95 9.68 -15.35
C GLY A 83 2.08 10.71 -15.33
N SER A 84 2.19 11.46 -14.24
CA SER A 84 3.19 12.53 -14.06
C SER A 84 3.85 12.46 -12.68
N ALA A 85 5.09 12.93 -12.60
CA ALA A 85 5.81 13.09 -11.34
C ALA A 85 5.45 14.45 -10.69
N VAL A 86 4.23 14.54 -10.18
CA VAL A 86 3.74 15.69 -9.41
C VAL A 86 3.94 15.48 -7.90
N TRP A 87 3.88 16.56 -7.13
CA TRP A 87 4.04 16.54 -5.67
C TRP A 87 2.72 16.14 -5.01
N TRP A 88 2.74 15.09 -4.18
CA TRP A 88 1.58 14.52 -3.48
C TRP A 88 0.54 13.85 -4.40
N TRP A 89 -0.74 14.23 -4.32
CA TRP A 89 -1.87 13.46 -4.89
C TRP A 89 -2.29 13.92 -6.29
N GLY A 90 -1.68 14.99 -6.83
CA GLY A 90 -2.10 15.70 -8.04
C GLY A 90 -1.62 17.14 -8.01
#